data_AF-A0A7X9DWL0-F1
#
_entry.id   AF-A0A7X9DWL0-F1
#
_cell.length_a   1.000
_cell.length_b   1.000
_cell.length_c   1.000
_cell.angle_alpha   90.00
_cell.angle_beta   90.00
_cell.angle_gamma   90.00
#
_symmetry.space_group_name_H-M   'P 1'
#
loop_
_entity.id
_entity.type
_entity.pdbx_description
1 polymer ?
#
loop_
_entity_poly.entity_id
_entity_poly.type
_entity_poly.pdbx_seq_one_letter_code
_entity_poly.pdbx_strand_id
1 'polypeptide(L)'
;MRIASFLLSLSLALPALAGEPLVVKSSDGKYIPAAAAEWAKAGDSYRFVLKSGIKAAEVASDLSARIAPITVRATDDLTLVFEGKDLTEAALLEKLATLPLGEKDKGKADAVAALSALGNEGPGLSDLSSAGSIRVSRAIDLPPEPTKKDDPQNLFGKVIHVCECGAVPSVVVKILRVPRKGPNAKAFWVGQTLSVRGYFKQKEGSAEPDDGDARTKINMGSRELKVGDKIWGRPLQKDGEEWILETVQKL
;
A
#
# COMPACT_ATOMS: atom_id res chain seq x y z
N MET A 1 -18.62 -20.62 35.45
CA MET A 1 -17.71 -20.30 34.34
C MET A 1 -18.49 -19.71 33.17
N ARG A 2 -18.37 -18.40 32.94
CA ARG A 2 -18.70 -17.74 31.67
C ARG A 2 -17.76 -16.54 31.55
N ILE A 3 -16.72 -16.64 30.73
CA ILE A 3 -15.86 -15.50 30.37
C ILE A 3 -16.26 -15.09 28.97
N ALA A 4 -16.85 -13.90 28.87
CA ALA A 4 -17.17 -13.23 27.63
C ALA A 4 -15.86 -12.91 26.89
N SER A 5 -15.70 -13.45 25.67
CA SER A 5 -14.61 -13.08 24.79
C SER A 5 -14.96 -11.77 24.09
N PHE A 6 -14.35 -10.68 24.55
CA PHE A 6 -14.26 -9.41 23.84
C PHE A 6 -13.33 -9.62 22.63
N LEU A 7 -13.89 -9.76 21.43
CA LEU A 7 -13.12 -9.73 20.18
C LEU A 7 -12.81 -8.27 19.85
N LEU A 8 -11.58 -7.87 20.17
CA LEU A 8 -10.98 -6.61 19.80
C LEU A 8 -10.54 -6.69 18.32
N SER A 9 -11.40 -6.18 17.43
CA SER A 9 -11.14 -6.01 16.00
C SER A 9 -10.07 -4.94 15.76
N LEU A 10 -8.86 -5.36 15.40
CA LEU A 10 -7.73 -4.48 15.09
C LEU A 10 -7.68 -4.21 13.58
N SER A 11 -8.40 -3.17 13.14
CA SER A 11 -8.43 -2.68 11.75
C SER A 11 -7.10 -2.00 11.39
N LEU A 12 -6.38 -2.56 10.41
CA LEU A 12 -5.10 -2.04 9.90
C LEU A 12 -5.33 -0.82 8.99
N ALA A 13 -4.95 0.35 9.46
CA ALA A 13 -4.92 1.59 8.70
C ALA A 13 -3.62 1.69 7.86
N LEU A 14 -3.68 1.21 6.61
CA LEU A 14 -2.73 1.56 5.55
C LEU A 14 -2.72 3.09 5.34
N PRO A 15 -1.61 3.77 5.05
CA PRO A 15 -1.67 5.14 4.54
C PRO A 15 -2.30 5.12 3.15
N ALA A 16 -3.29 5.96 2.88
CA ALA A 16 -3.86 6.03 1.55
C ALA A 16 -2.96 6.82 0.60
N LEU A 17 -2.77 6.26 -0.59
CA LEU A 17 -2.06 6.93 -1.65
C LEU A 17 -2.95 8.03 -2.24
N ALA A 18 -2.41 9.23 -2.35
CA ALA A 18 -3.06 10.30 -3.11
C ALA A 18 -3.32 9.81 -4.55
N GLY A 19 -4.55 9.94 -5.03
CA GLY A 19 -4.99 9.40 -6.32
C GLY A 19 -5.77 8.08 -6.25
N GLU A 20 -5.90 7.44 -5.08
CA GLU A 20 -6.76 6.25 -4.95
C GLU A 20 -8.23 6.63 -4.66
N PRO A 21 -9.20 5.86 -5.18
CA PRO A 21 -10.61 6.01 -4.80
C PRO A 21 -10.87 5.53 -3.36
N LEU A 22 -12.02 5.90 -2.80
CA LEU A 22 -12.43 5.47 -1.45
C LEU A 22 -12.54 3.94 -1.34
N VAL A 23 -13.04 3.30 -2.39
CA VAL A 23 -13.23 1.84 -2.50
C VAL A 23 -12.79 1.38 -3.89
N VAL A 24 -12.52 0.09 -4.06
CA VAL A 24 -12.19 -0.49 -5.38
C VAL A 24 -13.10 -1.67 -5.65
N LYS A 25 -13.49 -1.85 -6.91
CA LYS A 25 -14.21 -3.06 -7.34
C LYS A 25 -13.21 -4.18 -7.60
N SER A 26 -13.27 -5.22 -6.79
CA SER A 26 -12.51 -6.45 -6.96
C SER A 26 -13.02 -7.25 -8.17
N SER A 27 -12.17 -8.15 -8.67
CA SER A 27 -12.44 -9.04 -9.80
C SER A 27 -13.66 -9.95 -9.63
N ASP A 28 -14.10 -10.20 -8.39
CA ASP A 28 -15.31 -10.94 -8.05
C ASP A 28 -16.57 -10.05 -8.00
N GLY A 29 -16.45 -8.80 -8.45
CA GLY A 29 -17.53 -7.82 -8.50
C GLY A 29 -17.85 -7.15 -7.15
N LYS A 30 -17.14 -7.51 -6.07
CA LYS A 30 -17.32 -6.94 -4.74
C LYS A 30 -16.50 -5.67 -4.55
N TYR A 31 -16.98 -4.75 -3.73
CA TYR A 31 -16.21 -3.57 -3.35
C TYR A 31 -15.34 -3.88 -2.13
N ILE A 32 -14.09 -3.42 -2.17
CA ILE A 32 -13.11 -3.54 -1.09
C ILE A 32 -12.60 -2.15 -0.67
N PRO A 33 -12.21 -1.95 0.60
CA PRO A 33 -11.68 -0.67 1.08
C PRO A 33 -10.36 -0.30 0.36
N ALA A 34 -10.23 0.95 -0.10
CA ALA A 34 -8.98 1.53 -0.62
C ALA A 34 -8.57 2.73 0.24
N ALA A 35 -8.95 3.97 -0.09
CA ALA A 35 -8.67 5.11 0.79
C ALA A 35 -9.55 5.09 2.07
N ALA A 36 -10.72 4.45 2.01
CA ALA A 36 -11.46 4.11 3.21
C ALA A 36 -10.81 2.90 3.92
N ALA A 37 -10.79 2.95 5.25
CA ALA A 37 -10.50 1.81 6.11
C ALA A 37 -11.73 0.88 6.21
N GLU A 38 -12.91 1.46 6.40
CA GLU A 38 -14.19 0.75 6.51
C GLU A 38 -15.37 1.66 6.14
N TRP A 39 -16.52 1.06 5.88
CA TRP A 39 -17.79 1.77 5.75
C TRP A 39 -18.93 0.95 6.34
N ALA A 40 -19.98 1.64 6.77
CA ALA A 40 -21.19 1.03 7.28
C ALA A 40 -22.40 1.92 6.99
N LYS A 41 -23.57 1.29 6.88
CA LYS A 41 -24.84 2.03 6.85
C LYS A 41 -25.14 2.60 8.25
N ALA A 42 -25.48 3.88 8.31
CA ALA A 42 -25.81 4.61 9.53
C ALA A 42 -27.17 5.32 9.36
N GLY A 43 -28.26 4.61 9.67
CA GLY A 43 -29.62 5.08 9.39
C GLY A 43 -29.86 5.21 7.88
N ASP A 44 -30.25 6.40 7.44
CA ASP A 44 -30.47 6.76 6.02
C ASP A 44 -29.20 7.26 5.31
N SER A 45 -28.05 7.20 6.00
CA SER A 45 -26.75 7.65 5.50
C SER A 45 -25.74 6.51 5.45
N TYR A 46 -24.59 6.76 4.82
CA TYR A 46 -23.45 5.86 4.86
C TYR A 46 -22.25 6.56 5.49
N ARG A 47 -21.67 5.91 6.50
CA ARG A 47 -20.46 6.37 7.18
C ARG A 47 -19.25 5.66 6.60
N PHE A 48 -18.22 6.42 6.25
CA PHE A 48 -16.92 5.91 5.83
C PHE A 48 -15.87 6.41 6.81
N VAL A 49 -15.01 5.51 7.29
CA VAL A 49 -13.83 5.87 8.07
C VAL A 49 -12.64 5.80 7.13
N LEU A 50 -11.90 6.90 7.03
CA LEU A 50 -10.71 7.02 6.23
C LEU A 50 -9.51 6.39 6.94
N LYS A 51 -8.56 5.94 6.12
CA LYS A 51 -7.25 5.54 6.58
C LYS A 51 -6.47 6.72 7.16
N SER A 52 -5.51 6.42 8.04
CA SER A 52 -4.63 7.43 8.63
C SER A 52 -3.83 8.16 7.55
N GLY A 53 -3.65 9.47 7.74
CA GLY A 53 -2.95 10.33 6.78
C GLY A 53 -3.86 10.99 5.73
N ILE A 54 -5.15 10.66 5.67
CA ILE A 54 -6.14 11.38 4.86
C ILE A 54 -7.00 12.26 5.75
N LYS A 55 -7.20 13.52 5.35
CA LYS A 55 -8.11 14.42 6.04
C LYS A 55 -9.50 14.36 5.43
N ALA A 56 -10.49 13.98 6.23
CA ALA A 56 -11.89 13.88 5.79
C ALA A 56 -12.44 15.21 5.27
N ALA A 57 -12.05 16.34 5.87
CA ALA A 57 -12.48 17.66 5.41
C ALA A 57 -12.07 17.94 3.94
N GLU A 58 -10.84 17.59 3.57
CA GLU A 58 -10.32 17.79 2.20
C GLU A 58 -11.03 16.86 1.22
N VAL A 59 -11.25 15.59 1.61
CA VAL A 59 -11.97 14.60 0.80
C VAL A 59 -13.43 14.99 0.60
N ALA A 60 -14.12 15.47 1.65
CA ALA A 60 -15.50 15.93 1.54
C ALA A 60 -15.62 17.12 0.57
N SER A 61 -14.69 18.07 0.64
CA SER A 61 -14.65 19.21 -0.29
C SER A 61 -14.41 18.77 -1.74
N ASP A 62 -13.53 17.79 -1.97
CA ASP A 62 -13.30 17.26 -3.31
C ASP A 62 -14.52 16.51 -3.86
N LEU A 63 -15.07 15.60 -3.06
CA LEU A 63 -16.16 14.73 -3.49
C LEU A 63 -17.48 15.47 -3.65
N SER A 64 -17.80 16.43 -2.78
CA SER A 64 -19.07 17.18 -2.84
C SER A 64 -19.31 17.87 -4.19
N ALA A 65 -18.25 18.28 -4.89
CA ALA A 65 -18.34 18.85 -6.23
C ALA A 65 -18.59 17.81 -7.33
N ARG A 66 -18.30 16.52 -7.08
CA ARG A 66 -18.22 15.46 -8.10
C ARG A 66 -19.37 14.46 -8.02
N ILE A 67 -20.04 14.34 -6.86
CA ILE A 67 -21.03 13.27 -6.59
C ILE A 67 -22.47 13.75 -6.41
N ALA A 68 -22.80 14.96 -6.85
CA ALA A 68 -24.18 15.45 -6.82
C ALA A 68 -25.17 14.44 -7.46
N PRO A 69 -26.36 14.22 -6.88
CA PRO A 69 -26.97 14.94 -5.75
C PRO A 69 -26.60 14.41 -4.34
N ILE A 70 -25.59 13.54 -4.21
CA ILE A 70 -25.16 12.98 -2.92
C ILE A 70 -24.40 14.07 -2.15
N THR A 71 -24.87 14.37 -0.95
CA THR A 71 -24.18 15.25 0.00
C THR A 71 -23.14 14.46 0.76
N VAL A 72 -21.93 15.02 0.88
CA VAL A 72 -20.84 14.43 1.67
C VAL A 72 -20.35 15.46 2.68
N ARG A 73 -20.16 15.01 3.93
CA ARG A 73 -19.69 15.86 5.03
C ARG A 73 -18.62 15.12 5.82
N ALA A 74 -17.63 15.84 6.34
CA ALA A 74 -16.72 15.31 7.34
C ALA A 74 -17.31 15.55 8.74
N THR A 75 -17.39 14.51 9.57
CA THR A 75 -17.85 14.65 10.96
C THR A 75 -16.71 14.77 11.96
N ASP A 76 -15.53 14.26 11.59
CA ASP A 76 -14.26 14.38 12.31
C ASP A 76 -13.10 14.30 11.31
N ASP A 77 -11.86 14.22 11.78
CA ASP A 77 -10.65 14.22 10.94
C ASP A 77 -10.57 13.04 9.96
N LEU A 78 -11.25 11.92 10.25
CA LEU A 78 -11.18 10.68 9.47
C LEU A 78 -12.55 10.19 8.99
N THR A 79 -13.66 10.70 9.49
CA THR A 79 -14.99 10.18 9.16
C THR A 79 -15.70 11.05 8.13
N LEU A 80 -16.20 10.41 7.07
CA LEU A 80 -17.12 10.97 6.08
C LEU A 80 -18.51 10.39 6.28
N VAL A 81 -19.54 11.21 6.06
CA VAL A 81 -20.94 10.81 6.01
C VAL A 81 -21.53 11.21 4.66
N PHE A 82 -22.15 10.25 3.99
CA PHE A 82 -22.82 10.41 2.70
C PHE A 82 -24.34 10.32 2.87
N GLU A 83 -25.04 11.34 2.40
CA GLU A 83 -26.49 11.49 2.47
C GLU A 83 -27.05 11.77 1.08
N GLY A 84 -28.20 11.19 0.76
CA GLY A 84 -28.85 11.42 -0.52
C GLY A 84 -30.20 10.74 -0.57
N LYS A 85 -31.10 11.30 -1.39
CA LYS A 85 -32.41 10.67 -1.62
C LYS A 85 -32.21 9.35 -2.38
N ASP A 86 -32.88 8.30 -1.92
CA ASP A 86 -32.85 6.95 -2.53
C ASP A 86 -31.42 6.36 -2.66
N LEU A 87 -30.52 6.72 -1.74
CA LEU A 87 -29.12 6.29 -1.77
C LEU A 87 -28.98 4.81 -1.42
N THR A 88 -28.67 3.99 -2.43
CA THR A 88 -28.31 2.58 -2.24
C THR A 88 -26.80 2.41 -2.08
N GLU A 89 -26.40 1.43 -1.28
CA GLU A 89 -24.99 1.12 -1.03
C GLU A 89 -24.25 0.81 -2.34
N ALA A 90 -24.86 -0.04 -3.20
CA ALA A 90 -24.26 -0.42 -4.47
C ALA A 90 -24.00 0.79 -5.39
N ALA A 91 -24.97 1.70 -5.51
CA ALA A 91 -24.82 2.90 -6.35
C ALA A 91 -23.80 3.89 -5.78
N LEU A 92 -23.73 4.01 -4.45
CA LEU A 92 -22.73 4.83 -3.79
C LEU A 92 -21.32 4.26 -4.03
N LEU A 93 -21.12 2.97 -3.75
CA LEU A 93 -19.82 2.32 -3.91
C LEU A 93 -19.35 2.31 -5.38
N GLU A 94 -20.26 2.14 -6.32
CA GLU A 94 -19.95 2.21 -7.76
C GLU A 94 -19.43 3.59 -8.16
N LYS A 95 -20.09 4.67 -7.72
CA LYS A 95 -19.61 6.03 -7.95
C LYS A 95 -18.24 6.25 -7.28
N LEU A 96 -18.13 5.91 -6.00
CA LEU A 96 -16.91 6.13 -5.23
C LEU A 96 -15.71 5.32 -5.75
N ALA A 97 -15.93 4.16 -6.38
CA ALA A 97 -14.87 3.36 -6.97
C ALA A 97 -14.22 3.98 -8.23
N THR A 98 -14.89 4.95 -8.85
CA THR A 98 -14.41 5.62 -10.07
C THR A 98 -13.80 6.99 -9.81
N LEU A 99 -13.77 7.44 -8.55
CA LEU A 99 -13.40 8.81 -8.19
C LEU A 99 -12.10 8.81 -7.39
N PRO A 100 -10.94 8.97 -8.06
CA PRO A 100 -9.66 9.11 -7.37
C PRO A 100 -9.63 10.40 -6.56
N LEU A 101 -9.09 10.33 -5.34
CA LEU A 101 -8.96 11.48 -4.45
C LEU A 101 -7.73 12.32 -4.80
N GLY A 102 -7.85 13.65 -4.78
CA GLY A 102 -6.69 14.56 -4.91
C GLY A 102 -6.23 14.85 -6.35
N GLU A 103 -7.12 14.74 -7.34
CA GLU A 103 -6.83 15.12 -8.74
C GLU A 103 -6.91 16.63 -9.02
N LYS A 104 -7.22 17.45 -8.02
CA LYS A 104 -7.12 18.90 -8.18
C LYS A 104 -5.63 19.29 -8.20
N ASP A 105 -5.19 19.77 -9.36
CA ASP A 105 -3.93 20.52 -9.57
C ASP A 105 -2.64 19.80 -9.99
N LYS A 106 -2.70 18.65 -10.69
CA LYS A 106 -1.52 18.13 -11.44
C LYS A 106 -1.20 18.91 -12.74
N GLY A 107 -1.58 20.18 -12.83
CA GLY A 107 -1.61 20.93 -14.09
C GLY A 107 -0.67 22.13 -14.22
N LYS A 108 -0.46 22.97 -13.20
CA LYS A 108 0.19 24.28 -13.41
C LYS A 108 1.03 24.89 -12.27
N ALA A 109 1.07 24.32 -11.07
CA ALA A 109 1.72 24.98 -9.93
C ALA A 109 3.19 24.54 -9.68
N ASP A 110 3.56 23.29 -9.96
CA ASP A 110 4.87 22.75 -9.54
C ASP A 110 6.06 23.15 -10.42
N ALA A 111 5.84 23.50 -11.70
CA ALA A 111 6.93 23.82 -12.61
C ALA A 111 7.58 25.19 -12.33
N VAL A 112 6.81 26.13 -11.78
CA VAL A 112 7.30 27.50 -11.50
C VAL A 112 7.92 27.60 -10.10
N ALA A 113 7.38 26.86 -9.12
CA ALA A 113 7.98 26.78 -7.78
C ALA A 113 9.33 26.04 -7.79
N ALA A 114 9.48 25.01 -8.63
CA ALA A 114 10.73 24.26 -8.78
C ALA A 114 11.85 25.08 -9.47
N LEU A 115 11.50 26.06 -10.33
CA LEU A 115 12.49 26.94 -10.96
C LEU A 115 12.93 28.10 -10.04
N SER A 116 12.03 28.62 -9.19
CA SER A 116 12.39 29.67 -8.22
C SER A 116 13.28 29.19 -7.08
N ALA A 117 13.29 27.87 -6.80
CA ALA A 117 14.13 27.29 -5.75
C ALA A 117 15.58 27.00 -6.17
N LEU A 118 15.90 27.05 -7.47
CA LEU A 118 17.23 26.72 -7.98
C LEU A 118 18.16 27.94 -8.21
N GLY A 119 17.69 29.15 -7.91
CA GLY A 119 18.30 30.41 -8.36
C GLY A 119 19.11 31.22 -7.34
N ASN A 120 19.31 30.77 -6.09
CA ASN A 120 20.11 31.52 -5.10
C ASN A 120 21.07 30.60 -4.34
N GLU A 121 22.31 30.52 -4.82
CA GLU A 121 23.47 30.01 -4.08
C GLU A 121 23.92 31.01 -2.99
N GLY A 122 24.41 30.50 -1.85
CA GLY A 122 25.22 31.27 -0.89
C GLY A 122 25.38 30.59 0.48
N PRO A 123 26.61 30.30 0.96
CA PRO A 123 26.88 29.26 1.95
C PRO A 123 26.83 29.72 3.41
N GLY A 124 26.49 28.80 4.33
CA GLY A 124 26.59 29.00 5.77
C GLY A 124 26.63 27.67 6.52
N LEU A 125 27.84 27.26 6.92
CA LEU A 125 28.09 26.23 7.91
C LEU A 125 27.44 26.63 9.24
N SER A 126 26.61 25.76 9.82
CA SER A 126 26.69 25.27 11.20
C SER A 126 25.35 24.70 11.66
N ASP A 127 25.41 23.43 12.06
CA ASP A 127 24.57 22.82 13.10
C ASP A 127 23.04 22.88 12.95
N LEU A 128 22.49 21.86 12.31
CA LEU A 128 21.22 21.27 12.73
C LEU A 128 21.33 19.75 12.67
N SER A 129 21.97 19.21 13.71
CA SER A 129 21.70 17.84 14.14
C SER A 129 20.26 17.75 14.64
N SER A 130 19.53 16.74 14.16
CA SER A 130 18.21 16.25 14.65
C SER A 130 16.96 16.76 13.93
N ALA A 131 16.47 15.94 12.99
CA ALA A 131 15.05 15.55 12.80
C ALA A 131 14.78 14.88 11.43
N GLY A 132 15.80 14.48 10.67
CA GLY A 132 15.62 13.54 9.57
C GLY A 132 15.34 12.16 10.13
N SER A 133 14.09 11.70 10.06
CA SER A 133 13.69 10.32 10.36
C SER A 133 14.34 9.38 9.35
N ILE A 134 15.62 9.05 9.58
CA ILE A 134 16.32 7.96 8.92
C ILE A 134 15.62 6.70 9.43
N ARG A 135 14.61 6.22 8.69
CA ARG A 135 14.14 4.85 8.82
C ARG A 135 15.22 3.95 8.24
N VAL A 136 16.33 3.83 8.97
CA VAL A 136 17.27 2.73 8.85
C VAL A 136 16.40 1.49 8.92
N SER A 137 16.24 0.83 7.78
CA SER A 137 15.64 -0.49 7.71
C SER A 137 16.40 -1.32 8.74
N ARG A 138 15.72 -1.85 9.76
CA ARG A 138 16.32 -2.85 10.66
C ARG A 138 17.14 -3.79 9.80
N ALA A 139 18.42 -3.98 10.14
CA ALA A 139 19.28 -4.93 9.47
C ALA A 139 18.53 -6.27 9.40
N ILE A 140 18.07 -6.64 8.21
CA ILE A 140 17.43 -7.92 7.99
C ILE A 140 18.59 -8.90 7.92
N ASP A 141 18.69 -9.77 8.92
CA ASP A 141 19.67 -10.85 8.90
C ASP A 141 19.33 -11.80 7.74
N LEU A 142 20.05 -11.63 6.65
CA LEU A 142 19.91 -12.50 5.51
C LEU A 142 20.71 -13.79 5.74
N PRO A 143 20.19 -14.95 5.36
CA PRO A 143 20.98 -16.18 5.33
C PRO A 143 22.22 -15.98 4.43
N PRO A 144 23.32 -16.72 4.65
CA PRO A 144 24.56 -16.53 3.90
C PRO A 144 24.42 -16.86 2.40
N GLU A 145 23.54 -17.81 2.07
CA GLU A 145 23.26 -18.20 0.68
C GLU A 145 21.84 -17.81 0.26
N PRO A 146 21.65 -17.38 -1.01
CA PRO A 146 20.32 -17.15 -1.56
C PRO A 146 19.52 -18.44 -1.60
N THR A 147 18.25 -18.34 -1.25
CA THR A 147 17.33 -19.49 -1.31
C THR A 147 17.22 -20.08 -2.70
N LYS A 148 17.19 -21.41 -2.81
CA LYS A 148 16.91 -22.15 -4.05
C LYS A 148 15.40 -22.31 -4.27
N LYS A 149 14.95 -22.38 -5.52
CA LYS A 149 13.53 -22.50 -5.90
C LYS A 149 12.76 -23.58 -5.12
N ASP A 150 13.32 -24.78 -4.99
CA ASP A 150 12.64 -25.92 -4.36
C ASP A 150 12.76 -25.96 -2.82
N ASP A 151 13.31 -24.92 -2.21
CA ASP A 151 13.42 -24.85 -0.75
C ASP A 151 12.03 -24.87 -0.08
N PRO A 152 11.82 -25.72 0.95
CA PRO A 152 10.56 -25.79 1.67
C PRO A 152 10.18 -24.50 2.41
N GLN A 153 11.06 -23.52 2.53
CA GLN A 153 10.80 -22.21 3.10
C GLN A 153 10.21 -21.21 2.09
N ASN A 154 10.13 -21.58 0.82
CA ASN A 154 9.57 -20.71 -0.21
C ASN A 154 8.04 -20.76 -0.25
N LEU A 155 7.45 -19.59 -0.45
CA LEU A 155 6.11 -19.48 -0.99
C LEU A 155 6.14 -19.46 -2.51
N PHE A 156 5.01 -19.83 -3.12
CA PHE A 156 4.78 -19.76 -4.55
C PHE A 156 3.50 -18.99 -4.76
N GLY A 157 3.54 -17.99 -5.62
CA GLY A 157 2.41 -17.10 -5.90
C GLY A 157 2.15 -16.97 -7.39
N LYS A 158 0.93 -16.60 -7.74
CA LYS A 158 0.58 -16.08 -9.07
C LYS A 158 0.42 -14.56 -8.94
N VAL A 159 1.14 -13.81 -9.76
CA VAL A 159 1.02 -12.35 -9.85
C VAL A 159 -0.37 -12.01 -10.36
N ILE A 160 -1.09 -11.20 -9.61
CA ILE A 160 -2.41 -10.68 -9.97
C ILE A 160 -2.40 -9.17 -10.19
N HIS A 161 -1.40 -8.47 -9.64
CA HIS A 161 -1.17 -7.04 -9.89
C HIS A 161 0.31 -6.71 -9.69
N VAL A 162 0.80 -5.70 -10.41
CA VAL A 162 2.18 -5.20 -10.33
C VAL A 162 2.11 -3.69 -10.07
N CYS A 163 2.73 -3.23 -9.00
CA CYS A 163 2.95 -1.82 -8.71
C CYS A 163 4.43 -1.51 -8.89
N GLU A 164 4.75 -0.71 -9.89
CA GLU A 164 6.12 -0.22 -10.14
C GLU A 164 6.49 0.96 -9.23
N CYS A 165 5.73 1.16 -8.16
CA CYS A 165 5.94 2.19 -7.17
C CYS A 165 7.13 1.83 -6.26
N GLY A 166 8.21 2.61 -6.34
CA GLY A 166 9.36 2.50 -5.43
C GLY A 166 10.63 1.93 -6.08
N ALA A 167 11.64 1.70 -5.24
CA ALA A 167 12.97 1.31 -5.69
C ALA A 167 12.99 -0.09 -6.35
N VAL A 168 12.24 -1.02 -5.76
CA VAL A 168 11.97 -2.37 -6.28
C VAL A 168 10.46 -2.52 -6.41
N PRO A 169 9.94 -3.11 -7.50
CA PRO A 169 8.52 -3.34 -7.68
C PRO A 169 7.88 -4.14 -6.56
N SER A 170 6.70 -3.69 -6.18
CA SER A 170 5.78 -4.43 -5.33
C SER A 170 4.80 -5.20 -6.23
N VAL A 171 4.54 -6.46 -5.90
CA VAL A 171 3.59 -7.29 -6.65
C VAL A 171 2.57 -7.89 -5.72
N VAL A 172 1.30 -7.85 -6.12
CA VAL A 172 0.25 -8.55 -5.40
C VAL A 172 0.15 -9.96 -5.97
N VAL A 173 0.20 -10.95 -5.08
CA VAL A 173 0.16 -12.36 -5.47
C VAL A 173 -0.96 -13.11 -4.79
N LYS A 174 -1.53 -14.06 -5.53
CA LYS A 174 -2.36 -15.14 -4.98
C LYS A 174 -1.50 -16.35 -4.68
N ILE A 175 -1.45 -16.78 -3.42
CA ILE A 175 -0.62 -17.89 -2.97
C ILE A 175 -1.13 -19.22 -3.55
N LEU A 176 -0.23 -19.92 -4.25
CA LEU A 176 -0.44 -21.26 -4.81
C LEU A 176 0.17 -22.35 -3.91
N ARG A 177 1.29 -22.05 -3.26
CA ARG A 177 1.99 -22.96 -2.33
C ARG A 177 2.53 -22.15 -1.17
N VAL A 178 2.25 -22.61 0.05
CA VAL A 178 2.77 -22.00 1.27
C VAL A 178 4.14 -22.55 1.64
N PRO A 179 4.96 -21.80 2.40
CA PRO A 179 6.16 -22.35 3.03
C PRO A 179 5.79 -23.50 3.97
N ARG A 180 6.53 -24.59 3.90
CA ARG A 180 6.43 -25.74 4.82
C ARG A 180 7.36 -25.62 6.03
N LYS A 181 8.37 -24.73 5.97
CA LYS A 181 9.37 -24.47 7.02
C LYS A 181 9.64 -22.97 7.12
N GLY A 182 10.32 -22.56 8.19
CA GLY A 182 10.75 -21.18 8.43
C GLY A 182 9.90 -20.44 9.47
N PRO A 183 10.41 -19.33 10.01
CA PRO A 183 9.79 -18.60 11.12
C PRO A 183 8.40 -18.04 10.75
N ASN A 184 8.19 -17.70 9.48
CA ASN A 184 6.97 -17.06 9.00
C ASN A 184 5.96 -18.03 8.36
N ALA A 185 6.22 -19.34 8.33
CA ALA A 185 5.42 -20.29 7.55
C ALA A 185 3.92 -20.28 7.91
N LYS A 186 3.59 -20.06 9.18
CA LYS A 186 2.21 -20.04 9.69
C LYS A 186 1.41 -18.80 9.26
N ALA A 187 2.06 -17.78 8.70
CA ALA A 187 1.39 -16.55 8.27
C ALA A 187 0.68 -16.69 6.91
N PHE A 188 0.86 -17.83 6.22
CA PHE A 188 0.42 -18.01 4.85
C PHE A 188 -0.58 -19.16 4.70
N TRP A 189 -1.59 -18.98 3.86
CA TRP A 189 -2.49 -20.05 3.42
C TRP A 189 -2.70 -20.03 1.90
N VAL A 190 -3.06 -21.17 1.32
CA VAL A 190 -3.32 -21.28 -0.12
C VAL A 190 -4.55 -20.45 -0.49
N GLY A 191 -4.45 -19.72 -1.60
CA GLY A 191 -5.50 -18.83 -2.08
C GLY A 191 -5.48 -17.43 -1.45
N GLN A 192 -4.66 -17.20 -0.41
CA GLN A 192 -4.45 -15.88 0.17
C GLN A 192 -3.91 -14.91 -0.89
N THR A 193 -4.39 -13.67 -0.84
CA THR A 193 -3.85 -12.56 -1.62
C THR A 193 -3.03 -11.67 -0.70
N LEU A 194 -1.80 -11.33 -1.09
CA LEU A 194 -0.93 -10.44 -0.31
C LEU A 194 0.04 -9.67 -1.22
N SER A 195 0.42 -8.47 -0.77
CA SER A 195 1.47 -7.66 -1.42
C SER A 195 2.84 -8.20 -1.00
N VAL A 196 3.73 -8.39 -1.97
CA VAL A 196 5.13 -8.77 -1.74
C VAL A 196 6.07 -7.84 -2.47
N ARG A 197 7.26 -7.67 -1.92
CA ARG A 197 8.38 -7.02 -2.60
C ARG A 197 9.67 -7.77 -2.32
N GLY A 198 10.59 -7.71 -3.28
CA GLY A 198 11.93 -8.24 -3.09
C GLY A 198 12.75 -7.39 -2.12
N TYR A 199 13.57 -8.06 -1.31
CA TYR A 199 14.61 -7.43 -0.53
C TYR A 199 15.54 -6.61 -1.44
N PHE A 200 15.92 -5.42 -0.97
CA PHE A 200 17.05 -4.70 -1.55
C PHE A 200 17.86 -4.05 -0.45
N LYS A 201 19.14 -3.90 -0.73
CA LYS A 201 20.07 -3.08 0.01
C LYS A 201 20.13 -1.71 -0.63
N GLN A 202 20.24 -0.66 0.17
CA GLN A 202 20.47 0.69 -0.32
C GLN A 202 21.97 0.97 -0.41
N LYS A 203 22.38 1.84 -1.35
CA LYS A 203 23.74 2.39 -1.37
C LYS A 203 23.99 3.21 -0.10
N GLU A 204 25.22 3.18 0.39
CA GLU A 204 25.59 3.96 1.57
C GLU A 204 25.36 5.46 1.31
N GLY A 205 24.59 6.13 2.17
CA GLY A 205 24.25 7.54 2.04
C GLY A 205 23.24 7.89 0.94
N SER A 206 22.56 6.91 0.33
CA SER A 206 21.57 7.14 -0.73
C SER A 206 20.30 6.31 -0.53
N ALA A 207 19.18 6.80 -1.10
CA ALA A 207 17.91 6.06 -1.15
C ALA A 207 17.87 5.02 -2.29
N GLU A 208 18.87 5.02 -3.17
CA GLU A 208 18.95 4.13 -4.33
C GLU A 208 19.29 2.68 -3.96
N PRO A 209 18.80 1.69 -4.72
CA PRO A 209 19.27 0.31 -4.62
C PRO A 209 20.78 0.18 -4.87
N ASP A 210 21.43 -0.68 -4.08
CA ASP A 210 22.80 -1.14 -4.28
C ASP A 210 22.83 -2.25 -5.33
N ASP A 211 23.00 -1.88 -6.59
CA ASP A 211 23.09 -2.82 -7.72
C ASP A 211 24.31 -3.76 -7.66
N GLY A 212 25.26 -3.49 -6.74
CA GLY A 212 26.37 -4.38 -6.44
C GLY A 212 25.99 -5.56 -5.54
N ASP A 213 24.86 -5.48 -4.83
CA ASP A 213 24.33 -6.57 -4.00
C ASP A 213 23.59 -7.61 -4.87
N ALA A 214 23.98 -8.88 -4.70
CA ALA A 214 23.47 -9.97 -5.54
C ALA A 214 21.94 -10.16 -5.40
N ARG A 215 21.39 -10.00 -4.19
CA ARG A 215 19.95 -10.16 -3.94
C ARG A 215 19.15 -8.98 -4.48
N THR A 216 19.67 -7.77 -4.32
CA THR A 216 19.12 -6.55 -4.90
C THR A 216 19.03 -6.69 -6.42
N LYS A 217 20.12 -7.10 -7.07
CA LYS A 217 20.15 -7.33 -8.52
C LYS A 217 19.12 -8.37 -8.98
N ILE A 218 18.98 -9.49 -8.26
CA ILE A 218 17.94 -10.50 -8.53
C ILE A 218 16.55 -9.88 -8.45
N ASN A 219 16.29 -9.11 -7.40
CA ASN A 219 14.96 -8.54 -7.13
C ASN A 219 14.61 -7.38 -8.06
N MET A 220 15.59 -6.68 -8.61
CA MET A 220 15.35 -5.69 -9.66
C MET A 220 14.76 -6.32 -10.94
N GLY A 221 15.04 -7.60 -11.19
CA GLY A 221 14.39 -8.38 -12.26
C GLY A 221 12.89 -8.56 -12.09
N SER A 222 12.34 -8.27 -10.90
CA SER A 222 10.88 -8.28 -10.69
C SER A 222 10.14 -7.20 -11.50
N ARG A 223 10.86 -6.21 -12.06
CA ARG A 223 10.29 -5.20 -12.99
C ARG A 223 9.73 -5.81 -14.27
N GLU A 224 10.20 -6.99 -14.65
CA GLU A 224 9.74 -7.68 -15.85
C GLU A 224 8.52 -8.58 -15.60
N LEU A 225 8.06 -8.68 -14.35
CA LEU A 225 6.90 -9.49 -13.99
C LEU A 225 5.62 -8.91 -14.58
N LYS A 226 4.75 -9.81 -15.03
CA LYS A 226 3.43 -9.46 -15.58
C LYS A 226 2.34 -10.16 -14.80
N VAL A 227 1.13 -9.59 -14.85
CA VAL A 227 -0.08 -10.26 -14.37
C VAL A 227 -0.20 -11.63 -15.02
N GLY A 228 -0.36 -12.67 -14.21
CA GLY A 228 -0.42 -14.06 -14.64
C GLY A 228 0.87 -14.85 -14.43
N ASP A 229 2.01 -14.17 -14.28
CA ASP A 229 3.29 -14.83 -13.99
C ASP A 229 3.23 -15.56 -12.65
N LYS A 230 3.98 -16.65 -12.55
CA LYS A 230 4.15 -17.35 -11.28
C LYS A 230 5.51 -16.99 -10.72
N ILE A 231 5.57 -16.77 -9.41
CA ILE A 231 6.79 -16.41 -8.71
C ILE A 231 7.03 -17.33 -7.52
N TRP A 232 8.25 -17.30 -7.02
CA TRP A 232 8.63 -17.90 -5.76
C TRP A 232 9.56 -16.97 -4.97
N GLY A 233 9.60 -17.18 -3.66
CA GLY A 233 10.45 -16.43 -2.75
C GLY A 233 10.34 -16.88 -1.31
N ARG A 234 11.41 -16.70 -0.53
CA ARG A 234 11.42 -16.96 0.91
C ARG A 234 10.93 -15.74 1.69
N PRO A 235 9.88 -15.84 2.51
CA PRO A 235 9.42 -14.72 3.33
C PRO A 235 10.38 -14.40 4.46
N LEU A 236 10.90 -13.17 4.51
CA LEU A 236 11.82 -12.72 5.56
C LEU A 236 11.09 -12.03 6.69
N GLN A 237 10.29 -11.02 6.37
CA GLN A 237 9.52 -10.26 7.34
C GLN A 237 8.36 -9.52 6.68
N LYS A 238 7.43 -9.05 7.51
CA LYS A 238 6.39 -8.11 7.09
C LYS A 238 6.83 -6.68 7.40
N ASP A 239 6.73 -5.79 6.44
CA ASP A 239 6.96 -4.35 6.58
C ASP A 239 5.66 -3.61 6.21
N GLY A 240 4.95 -3.12 7.23
CA GLY A 240 3.58 -2.63 7.06
C GLY A 240 2.64 -3.73 6.55
N GLU A 241 2.05 -3.53 5.37
CA GLU A 241 1.20 -4.52 4.69
C GLU A 241 1.92 -5.38 3.65
N GLU A 242 3.18 -5.10 3.41
CA GLU A 242 3.97 -5.79 2.42
C GLU A 242 4.83 -6.87 3.06
N TRP A 243 4.88 -8.04 2.42
CA TRP A 243 5.84 -9.06 2.77
C TRP A 243 7.13 -8.86 1.98
N ILE A 244 8.23 -8.71 2.71
CA ILE A 244 9.56 -8.71 2.11
C ILE A 244 9.98 -10.16 1.88
N LEU A 245 10.17 -10.51 0.62
CA LEU A 245 10.74 -11.79 0.21
C LEU A 245 12.24 -11.62 -0.02
N GLU A 246 13.02 -12.62 0.36
CA GLU A 246 14.46 -12.65 0.10
C GLU A 246 14.75 -12.50 -1.39
N THR A 247 13.99 -13.22 -2.20
CA THR A 247 14.02 -13.13 -3.66
C THR A 247 12.59 -13.19 -4.20
N VAL A 248 12.35 -12.48 -5.30
CA VAL A 248 11.12 -12.54 -6.10
C VAL A 248 11.54 -12.93 -7.51
N GLN A 249 11.44 -14.22 -7.83
CA GLN A 249 11.83 -14.73 -9.13
C GLN A 249 10.67 -15.39 -9.84
N LYS A 250 10.60 -15.16 -11.15
CA LYS A 250 9.67 -15.86 -12.03
C LYS A 250 9.98 -17.36 -12.05
N LEU A 251 8.92 -18.17 -12.03
CA LEU A 251 9.01 -19.64 -12.07
C LEU A 251 9.27 -20.20 -13.45
#